data_AF-A0A959P8L3-F1
#
_entry.id   AF-A0A959P8L3-F1
#
_cell.length_a   1.000
_cell.length_b   1.000
_cell.length_c   1.000
_cell.angle_alpha   90.00
_cell.angle_beta   90.00
_cell.angle_gamma   90.00
#
_symmetry.space_group_name_H-M   'P 1'
#
loop_
_entity.id
_entity.type
_entity.pdbx_description
1 polymer ?
#
loop_
_entity_poly.entity_id
_entity_poly.type
_entity_poly.pdbx_seq_one_letter_code
_entity_poly.pdbx_strand_id
1 'polypeptide(L)'
;MKSRTQRSGSFRKKGTPTSISNSPSNRRPSGPKTKKSGSVAIDPSNFVQKAKRSIQLTYESKRTFSDLPLSTAIQRNLKTRGFERPTEIQDKAIEPILEGNDLLGIAQTGTGKTGAFLLPILENLSSHLSPGYALVLVPTRELAIQVQKECDDFSKGMGVYCSTFIGGTPINRDLQKLRKKNHIIIGTPGRLLDLMSRGSLNLSKVHTLVLDEFDRMLDMGFIHDVNTIVKAMPSRKQTMLFSATLDLKQESLIRDLLMNYVTVQISSGTSSSSNVDQDVIKITEGQDKFFVLCNLMKEDEFTKVILFEETKHRVDRLSKKLNKAGIKSIVIHGNKSQNARVKALKDFEQGRVQILVATDVAARGIDIADVSHVINYTAPTSMDSYIHRIGRTGRAGKVGKALTFVA
;
A
#
# COMPACT_ATOMS: atom_id res chain seq x y z
N MET A 1 61.93 -56.85 22.38
CA MET A 1 62.95 -55.93 21.81
C MET A 1 62.78 -54.56 22.44
N LYS A 2 63.93 -53.91 22.75
CA LYS A 2 64.19 -52.70 23.57
C LYS A 2 63.25 -51.52 23.22
N SER A 3 62.62 -50.78 24.13
CA SER A 3 63.04 -49.98 25.32
C SER A 3 63.60 -48.58 25.03
N ARG A 4 63.07 -47.60 25.81
CA ARG A 4 63.74 -46.38 26.33
C ARG A 4 64.01 -45.23 25.33
N THR A 5 63.98 -43.94 25.65
CA THR A 5 63.94 -43.19 26.94
C THR A 5 63.67 -41.69 26.68
N GLN A 6 63.13 -41.01 27.70
CA GLN A 6 63.23 -39.57 27.96
C GLN A 6 64.70 -39.08 28.10
N ARG A 7 64.91 -37.76 27.98
CA ARG A 7 65.74 -36.87 28.87
C ARG A 7 65.82 -35.49 28.20
N SER A 8 65.40 -34.36 28.80
CA SER A 8 65.78 -33.64 30.03
C SER A 8 67.04 -32.77 29.91
N GLY A 9 66.93 -31.52 30.39
CA GLY A 9 68.03 -30.66 30.85
C GLY A 9 68.22 -29.42 29.98
N SER A 10 68.02 -28.15 30.39
CA SER A 10 68.36 -27.36 31.59
C SER A 10 69.46 -26.32 31.29
N PHE A 11 69.42 -25.20 32.02
CA PHE A 11 70.43 -24.10 32.11
C PHE A 11 70.42 -23.07 30.95
N ARG A 12 70.67 -21.75 31.12
CA ARG A 12 71.04 -20.90 32.25
C ARG A 12 70.82 -19.41 31.87
N LYS A 13 70.43 -18.63 32.88
CA LYS A 13 70.65 -17.19 33.17
C LYS A 13 71.46 -16.27 32.24
N LYS A 14 70.96 -15.01 32.24
CA LYS A 14 71.60 -13.67 32.40
C LYS A 14 72.04 -12.90 31.14
N GLY A 15 71.58 -11.64 31.06
CA GLY A 15 72.27 -10.57 30.35
C GLY A 15 71.38 -9.46 29.80
N THR A 16 71.00 -8.48 30.62
CA THR A 16 70.68 -7.10 30.18
C THR A 16 72.01 -6.35 29.99
N PRO A 17 72.15 -5.38 29.04
CA PRO A 17 71.66 -4.03 29.32
C PRO A 17 71.18 -3.17 28.11
N THR A 18 70.29 -2.22 28.45
CA THR A 18 70.15 -0.86 27.92
C THR A 18 69.99 -0.60 26.41
N SER A 19 68.82 -0.07 26.03
CA SER A 19 68.74 1.30 25.50
C SER A 19 67.30 1.83 25.60
N ILE A 20 67.20 3.06 26.10
CA ILE A 20 65.98 3.86 26.25
C ILE A 20 65.75 4.58 24.93
N SER A 21 64.57 4.43 24.33
CA SER A 21 64.02 5.46 23.45
C SER A 21 62.51 5.57 23.68
N ASN A 22 62.15 6.69 24.32
CA ASN A 22 60.78 7.15 24.48
C ASN A 22 60.18 7.54 23.12
N SER A 23 58.97 7.08 22.82
CA SER A 23 58.09 7.73 21.86
C SER A 23 56.61 7.49 22.25
N PRO A 24 55.73 8.48 22.06
CA PRO A 24 54.55 8.65 22.88
C PRO A 24 53.35 7.85 22.37
N SER A 25 52.58 7.29 23.31
CA SER A 25 51.30 6.66 23.05
C SER A 25 50.27 7.70 22.58
N ASN A 26 49.97 7.69 21.28
CA ASN A 26 48.91 8.50 20.70
C ASN A 26 47.54 7.89 21.07
N ARG A 27 46.97 8.29 22.21
CA ARG A 27 45.58 7.99 22.57
C ARG A 27 44.66 8.75 21.62
N ARG A 28 44.07 8.05 20.64
CA ARG A 28 42.99 8.58 19.81
C ARG A 28 41.78 8.90 20.71
N PRO A 29 41.16 10.09 20.60
CA PRO A 29 39.95 10.41 21.33
C PRO A 29 38.81 9.50 20.85
N SER A 30 38.05 8.97 21.79
CA SER A 30 36.75 8.35 21.53
C SER A 30 35.86 9.35 20.79
N GLY A 31 35.55 9.06 19.52
CA GLY A 31 34.62 9.85 18.73
C GLY A 31 33.24 9.98 19.38
N PRO A 32 32.46 11.00 19.04
CA PRO A 32 31.17 11.24 19.68
C PRO A 32 30.26 10.04 19.44
N LYS A 33 29.71 9.48 20.53
CA LYS A 33 28.63 8.50 20.44
C LYS A 33 27.49 9.15 19.64
N THR A 34 27.25 8.65 18.44
CA THR A 34 26.07 8.99 17.64
C THR A 34 24.83 8.67 18.47
N LYS A 35 24.13 9.73 18.90
CA LYS A 35 22.79 9.61 19.49
C LYS A 35 21.93 8.86 18.47
N LYS A 36 21.45 7.67 18.82
CA LYS A 36 20.28 7.07 18.14
C LYS A 36 19.22 8.15 18.11
N SER A 37 18.76 8.55 16.92
CA SER A 37 17.61 9.43 16.80
C SER A 37 16.45 8.71 17.48
N GLY A 38 16.07 9.19 18.68
CA GLY A 38 14.80 8.79 19.26
C GLY A 38 13.71 9.12 18.24
N SER A 39 12.87 8.16 17.92
CA SER A 39 11.61 8.43 17.25
C SER A 39 10.90 9.48 18.08
N VAL A 40 10.84 10.72 17.59
CA VAL A 40 10.14 11.80 18.26
C VAL A 40 8.68 11.37 18.32
N ALA A 41 8.17 11.10 19.53
CA ALA A 41 6.78 10.74 19.71
C ALA A 41 5.91 11.93 19.25
N ILE A 42 4.88 11.65 18.46
CA ILE A 42 3.94 12.67 17.98
C ILE A 42 3.19 13.22 19.19
N ASP A 43 3.06 14.54 19.28
CA ASP A 43 2.26 15.19 20.34
C ASP A 43 0.80 14.69 20.26
N PRO A 44 0.21 14.17 21.37
CA PRO A 44 -1.17 13.69 21.41
C PRO A 44 -2.23 14.69 20.93
N SER A 45 -1.97 15.99 21.02
CA SER A 45 -2.88 17.03 20.50
C SER A 45 -3.11 16.93 18.99
N ASN A 46 -2.14 16.37 18.24
CA ASN A 46 -2.27 16.14 16.80
C ASN A 46 -3.26 15.01 16.44
N PHE A 47 -3.74 14.24 17.43
CA PHE A 47 -4.74 13.20 17.24
C PHE A 47 -6.16 13.64 17.63
N VAL A 48 -6.35 14.91 18.01
CA VAL A 48 -7.66 15.46 18.40
C VAL A 48 -8.12 16.42 17.32
N GLN A 49 -9.20 16.06 16.63
CA GLN A 49 -9.81 16.90 15.61
C GLN A 49 -11.28 16.52 15.46
N LYS A 50 -12.19 17.44 15.79
CA LYS A 50 -13.61 17.23 15.49
C LYS A 50 -13.84 17.19 13.98
N ALA A 51 -14.66 16.24 13.56
CA ALA A 51 -15.10 16.15 12.18
C ALA A 51 -15.75 17.49 11.80
N LYS A 52 -15.17 18.17 10.82
CA LYS A 52 -15.87 19.27 10.16
C LYS A 52 -16.75 18.57 9.13
N ARG A 53 -18.07 18.67 9.27
CA ARG A 53 -18.98 18.36 8.16
C ARG A 53 -18.60 19.29 7.02
N SER A 54 -17.66 18.85 6.19
CA SER A 54 -17.41 19.47 4.93
C SER A 54 -18.69 19.22 4.14
N ILE A 55 -19.32 20.31 3.70
CA ILE A 55 -20.22 20.19 2.56
C ILE A 55 -19.28 19.78 1.44
N GLN A 56 -19.13 18.47 1.22
CA GLN A 56 -18.60 17.99 -0.04
C GLN A 56 -19.56 18.57 -1.06
N LEU A 57 -19.11 19.60 -1.79
CA LEU A 57 -19.63 19.82 -3.13
C LEU A 57 -19.28 18.54 -3.86
N THR A 58 -20.19 17.56 -3.81
CA THR A 58 -20.06 16.32 -4.56
C THR A 58 -20.02 16.78 -5.99
N TYR A 59 -18.83 16.75 -6.59
CA TYR A 59 -18.71 16.99 -8.01
C TYR A 59 -19.67 16.03 -8.71
N GLU A 60 -20.64 16.60 -9.40
CA GLU A 60 -21.57 15.87 -10.24
C GLU A 60 -21.22 16.21 -11.68
N SER A 61 -20.73 15.22 -12.43
CA SER A 61 -20.45 15.47 -13.84
C SER A 61 -21.74 15.83 -14.56
N LYS A 62 -21.69 16.91 -15.34
CA LYS A 62 -22.77 17.26 -16.28
C LYS A 62 -22.91 16.21 -17.38
N ARG A 63 -21.84 15.46 -17.65
CA ARG A 63 -21.79 14.38 -18.62
C ARG A 63 -22.18 13.05 -17.98
N THR A 64 -22.67 12.15 -18.83
CA THR A 64 -22.80 10.72 -18.56
C THR A 64 -21.65 9.98 -19.22
N PHE A 65 -21.44 8.70 -18.88
CA PHE A 65 -20.48 7.88 -19.61
C PHE A 65 -20.79 7.72 -21.11
N SER A 66 -22.04 7.97 -21.52
CA SER A 66 -22.44 7.92 -22.93
C SER A 66 -21.93 9.11 -23.73
N ASP A 67 -21.59 10.21 -23.05
CA ASP A 67 -21.04 11.42 -23.68
C ASP A 67 -19.51 11.36 -23.83
N LEU A 68 -18.87 10.32 -23.27
CA LEU A 68 -17.44 10.08 -23.41
C LEU A 68 -17.16 9.19 -24.63
N PRO A 69 -15.99 9.31 -25.27
CA PRO A 69 -15.58 8.50 -26.41
C PRO A 69 -15.21 7.06 -25.99
N LEU A 70 -16.19 6.34 -25.46
CA LEU A 70 -16.10 4.95 -25.02
C LEU A 70 -17.05 4.08 -25.85
N SER A 71 -16.61 2.88 -26.19
CA SER A 71 -17.38 1.91 -26.93
C SER A 71 -18.65 1.47 -26.19
N THR A 72 -19.67 1.08 -26.96
CA THR A 72 -20.97 0.63 -26.43
C THR A 72 -20.85 -0.57 -25.49
N ALA A 73 -19.83 -1.42 -25.68
CA ALA A 73 -19.53 -2.53 -24.79
C ALA A 73 -19.14 -2.06 -23.39
N ILE A 74 -18.24 -1.07 -23.28
CA ILE A 74 -17.82 -0.47 -22.02
C ILE A 74 -19.00 0.24 -21.36
N GLN A 75 -19.74 1.07 -22.11
CA GLN A 75 -20.91 1.79 -21.59
C GLN A 75 -21.97 0.83 -21.00
N ARG A 76 -22.25 -0.29 -21.69
CA ARG A 76 -23.16 -1.34 -21.18
C ARG A 76 -22.67 -1.95 -19.86
N ASN A 77 -21.37 -2.22 -19.76
CA ASN A 77 -20.78 -2.83 -18.56
C ASN A 77 -20.81 -1.85 -17.38
N LEU A 78 -20.53 -0.57 -17.61
CA LEU A 78 -20.69 0.52 -16.63
C LEU A 78 -22.14 0.62 -16.14
N LYS A 79 -23.11 0.63 -17.06
CA LYS A 79 -24.54 0.67 -16.70
C LYS A 79 -24.98 -0.54 -15.86
N THR A 80 -24.47 -1.73 -16.18
CA THR A 80 -24.74 -2.97 -15.41
C THR A 80 -24.23 -2.87 -13.97
N ARG A 81 -23.16 -2.10 -13.77
CA ARG A 81 -22.59 -1.79 -12.45
C ARG A 81 -23.31 -0.65 -11.71
N GLY A 82 -24.30 -0.03 -12.34
CA GLY A 82 -25.00 1.15 -11.81
C GLY A 82 -24.18 2.44 -11.94
N PHE A 83 -23.16 2.48 -12.79
CA PHE A 83 -22.38 3.68 -13.05
C PHE A 83 -22.98 4.46 -14.23
N GLU A 84 -23.56 5.62 -13.91
CA GLU A 84 -24.23 6.49 -14.89
C GLU A 84 -23.37 7.71 -15.27
N ARG A 85 -22.73 8.33 -14.28
CA ARG A 85 -21.91 9.54 -14.45
C ARG A 85 -20.45 9.29 -14.02
N PRO A 86 -19.46 9.84 -14.74
CA PRO A 86 -18.07 9.76 -14.33
C PRO A 86 -17.81 10.57 -13.07
N THR A 87 -16.90 10.09 -12.22
CA THR A 87 -16.37 10.88 -11.11
C THR A 87 -15.47 12.00 -11.63
N GLU A 88 -15.11 12.98 -10.78
CA GLU A 88 -14.30 14.14 -11.21
C GLU A 88 -12.96 13.74 -11.86
N ILE A 89 -12.27 12.76 -11.27
CA ILE A 89 -11.00 12.24 -11.83
C ILE A 89 -11.24 11.52 -13.16
N GLN A 90 -12.36 10.81 -13.32
CA GLN A 90 -12.69 10.11 -14.56
C GLN A 90 -13.04 11.11 -15.66
N ASP A 91 -13.89 12.10 -15.35
CA ASP A 91 -14.33 13.13 -16.29
C ASP A 91 -13.16 13.94 -16.85
N LYS A 92 -12.18 14.25 -16.01
CA LYS A 92 -11.00 15.04 -16.40
C LYS A 92 -9.85 14.21 -17.00
N ALA A 93 -9.76 12.91 -16.73
CA ALA A 93 -8.61 12.09 -17.14
C ALA A 93 -8.87 11.21 -18.37
N ILE A 94 -10.11 10.75 -18.60
CA ILE A 94 -10.38 9.75 -19.65
C ILE A 94 -9.99 10.25 -21.05
N GLU A 95 -10.41 11.45 -21.44
CA GLU A 95 -10.11 12.01 -22.77
C GLU A 95 -8.62 12.28 -22.98
N PRO A 96 -7.88 12.97 -22.07
CA PRO A 96 -6.43 13.12 -22.20
C PRO A 96 -5.68 11.80 -22.33
N ILE A 97 -6.12 10.74 -21.64
CA ILE A 97 -5.52 9.41 -21.76
C ILE A 97 -5.80 8.81 -23.15
N LEU A 98 -7.02 8.94 -23.68
CA LEU A 98 -7.38 8.43 -25.01
C LEU A 98 -6.61 9.14 -26.14
N GLU A 99 -6.29 10.42 -25.95
CA GLU A 99 -5.43 11.19 -26.85
C GLU A 99 -3.96 10.74 -26.82
N GLY A 100 -3.58 9.87 -25.88
CA GLY A 100 -2.23 9.30 -25.77
C GLY A 100 -1.28 10.09 -24.88
N ASN A 101 -1.76 11.09 -24.14
CA ASN A 101 -0.92 11.86 -23.22
C ASN A 101 -0.51 11.02 -22.01
N ASP A 102 0.70 11.26 -21.50
CA ASP A 102 1.04 10.86 -20.13
C ASP A 102 0.17 11.62 -19.13
N LEU A 103 -0.11 11.01 -17.98
CA LEU A 103 -1.01 11.59 -16.98
C LEU A 103 -0.44 11.51 -15.56
N LEU A 104 -0.48 12.62 -14.83
CA LEU A 104 -0.36 12.67 -13.38
C LEU A 104 -1.74 12.90 -12.75
N GLY A 105 -2.32 11.87 -12.16
CA GLY A 105 -3.60 11.92 -11.45
C GLY A 105 -3.43 12.02 -9.94
N ILE A 106 -3.77 13.17 -9.36
CA ILE A 106 -3.72 13.40 -7.91
C ILE A 106 -5.14 13.35 -7.35
N ALA A 107 -5.48 12.24 -6.70
CA ALA A 107 -6.78 12.07 -6.07
C ALA A 107 -6.73 11.05 -4.93
N GLN A 108 -7.59 11.20 -3.92
CA GLN A 108 -7.68 10.26 -2.80
C GLN A 108 -8.21 8.88 -3.22
N THR A 109 -8.09 7.87 -2.36
CA THR A 109 -8.70 6.55 -2.60
C THR A 109 -10.22 6.63 -2.64
N GLY A 110 -10.88 5.81 -3.45
CA GLY A 110 -12.35 5.81 -3.58
C GLY A 110 -12.93 6.93 -4.46
N THR A 111 -12.09 7.73 -5.13
CA THR A 111 -12.51 8.78 -6.08
C THR A 111 -12.75 8.25 -7.50
N GLY A 112 -12.57 6.95 -7.75
CA GLY A 112 -12.76 6.35 -9.07
C GLY A 112 -11.50 6.30 -9.97
N LYS A 113 -10.30 6.48 -9.39
CA LYS A 113 -9.01 6.42 -10.13
C LYS A 113 -8.85 5.16 -10.97
N THR A 114 -9.26 4.01 -10.43
CA THR A 114 -9.16 2.72 -11.12
C THR A 114 -9.96 2.70 -12.42
N GLY A 115 -11.19 3.21 -12.42
CA GLY A 115 -11.95 3.45 -13.65
C GLY A 115 -11.30 4.49 -14.57
N ALA A 116 -10.68 5.54 -14.02
CA ALA A 116 -10.08 6.60 -14.81
C ALA A 116 -8.95 6.11 -15.74
N PHE A 117 -8.17 5.10 -15.33
CA PHE A 117 -7.16 4.49 -16.20
C PHE A 117 -7.62 3.21 -16.90
N LEU A 118 -8.48 2.39 -16.29
CA LEU A 118 -8.90 1.13 -16.92
C LEU A 118 -9.78 1.36 -18.14
N LEU A 119 -10.74 2.29 -18.06
CA LEU A 119 -11.68 2.54 -19.15
C LEU A 119 -10.98 2.95 -20.46
N PRO A 120 -10.06 3.92 -20.48
CA PRO A 120 -9.37 4.27 -21.71
C PRO A 120 -8.38 3.19 -22.19
N ILE A 121 -7.75 2.42 -21.28
CA ILE A 121 -6.94 1.26 -21.67
C ILE A 121 -7.78 0.20 -22.37
N LEU A 122 -8.97 -0.10 -21.84
CA LEU A 122 -9.90 -1.06 -22.42
C LEU A 122 -10.45 -0.58 -23.77
N GLU A 123 -10.71 0.72 -23.90
CA GLU A 123 -11.15 1.31 -25.16
C GLU A 123 -10.07 1.17 -26.25
N ASN A 124 -8.83 1.51 -25.94
CA ASN A 124 -7.71 1.35 -26.88
C ASN A 124 -7.46 -0.12 -27.25
N LEU A 125 -7.63 -1.04 -26.30
CA LEU A 125 -7.56 -2.48 -26.56
C LEU A 125 -8.72 -3.01 -27.40
N SER A 126 -9.90 -2.38 -27.34
CA SER A 126 -11.08 -2.82 -28.09
C SER A 126 -10.90 -2.65 -29.61
N SER A 127 -10.12 -1.64 -30.02
CA SER A 127 -9.74 -1.40 -31.42
C SER A 127 -8.46 -2.15 -31.83
N HIS A 128 -7.59 -2.50 -30.86
CA HIS A 128 -6.30 -3.16 -31.09
C HIS A 128 -6.03 -4.24 -30.04
N LEU A 129 -6.46 -5.48 -30.30
CA LEU A 129 -6.32 -6.65 -29.40
C LEU A 129 -4.88 -7.22 -29.32
N SER A 130 -3.88 -6.36 -29.16
CA SER A 130 -2.47 -6.76 -29.05
C SER A 130 -2.17 -7.34 -27.65
N PRO A 131 -1.63 -8.57 -27.52
CA PRO A 131 -1.23 -9.13 -26.23
C PRO A 131 -0.10 -8.34 -25.55
N GLY A 132 -0.14 -8.24 -24.22
CA GLY A 132 0.88 -7.57 -23.41
C GLY A 132 0.87 -6.05 -23.54
N TYR A 133 -0.28 -5.44 -23.82
CA TYR A 133 -0.41 -4.02 -24.14
C TYR A 133 -0.18 -3.09 -22.93
N ALA A 134 -0.74 -3.44 -21.76
CA ALA A 134 -0.69 -2.59 -20.57
C ALA A 134 -0.16 -3.34 -19.33
N LEU A 135 0.63 -2.63 -18.53
CA LEU A 135 1.07 -3.05 -17.20
C LEU A 135 0.53 -2.08 -16.15
N VAL A 136 -0.20 -2.61 -15.16
CA VAL A 136 -0.65 -1.88 -13.98
C VAL A 136 0.15 -2.34 -12.76
N LEU A 137 1.01 -1.47 -12.27
CA LEU A 137 1.80 -1.69 -11.08
C LEU A 137 1.06 -1.12 -9.87
N VAL A 138 0.95 -1.92 -8.81
CA VAL A 138 0.28 -1.56 -7.55
C VAL A 138 1.13 -1.95 -6.35
N PRO A 139 1.12 -1.20 -5.23
CA PRO A 139 1.96 -1.48 -4.06
C PRO A 139 1.56 -2.75 -3.30
N THR A 140 0.28 -3.13 -3.31
CA THR A 140 -0.23 -4.21 -2.47
C THR A 140 -0.95 -5.29 -3.26
N ARG A 141 -0.95 -6.50 -2.69
CA ARG A 141 -1.60 -7.67 -3.29
C ARG A 141 -3.12 -7.51 -3.31
N GLU A 142 -3.65 -6.86 -2.30
CA GLU A 142 -5.07 -6.60 -2.12
C GLU A 142 -5.57 -5.62 -3.17
N LEU A 143 -4.83 -4.53 -3.41
CA LEU A 143 -5.15 -3.57 -4.46
C LEU A 143 -5.10 -4.23 -5.85
N ALA A 144 -4.12 -5.11 -6.12
CA ALA A 144 -4.05 -5.83 -7.39
C ALA A 144 -5.32 -6.67 -7.65
N ILE A 145 -5.85 -7.33 -6.61
CA ILE A 145 -7.08 -8.13 -6.70
C ILE A 145 -8.29 -7.22 -6.94
N GLN A 146 -8.34 -6.05 -6.30
CA GLN A 146 -9.40 -5.06 -6.52
C GLN A 146 -9.38 -4.53 -7.96
N VAL A 147 -8.21 -4.10 -8.45
CA VAL A 147 -8.05 -3.61 -9.83
C VAL A 147 -8.42 -4.69 -10.84
N GLN A 148 -8.07 -5.95 -10.59
CA GLN A 148 -8.48 -7.06 -11.46
C GLN A 148 -9.99 -7.24 -11.49
N LYS A 149 -10.66 -7.20 -10.34
CA LYS A 149 -12.11 -7.33 -10.29
C LYS A 149 -12.79 -6.22 -11.10
N GLU A 150 -12.33 -4.98 -10.96
CA GLU A 150 -12.82 -3.86 -11.76
C GLU A 150 -12.51 -4.04 -13.26
N CYS A 151 -11.32 -4.53 -13.61
CA CYS A 151 -10.95 -4.86 -14.99
C CYS A 151 -11.90 -5.90 -15.59
N ASP A 152 -12.20 -6.98 -14.86
CA ASP A 152 -13.10 -8.05 -15.29
C ASP A 152 -14.55 -7.54 -15.44
N ASP A 153 -14.99 -6.68 -14.53
CA ASP A 153 -16.32 -6.07 -14.57
C ASP A 153 -16.48 -5.12 -15.78
N PHE A 154 -15.47 -4.28 -16.06
CA PHE A 154 -15.50 -3.34 -17.18
C PHE A 154 -15.27 -3.99 -18.54
N SER A 155 -14.52 -5.08 -18.60
CA SER A 155 -14.15 -5.76 -19.86
C SER A 155 -15.09 -6.90 -20.28
N LYS A 156 -16.17 -7.14 -19.52
CA LYS A 156 -17.09 -8.28 -19.74
C LYS A 156 -17.60 -8.33 -21.18
N GLY A 157 -17.30 -9.43 -21.88
CA GLY A 157 -17.72 -9.68 -23.25
C GLY A 157 -16.89 -8.99 -24.34
N MET A 158 -15.77 -8.34 -23.99
CA MET A 158 -14.88 -7.66 -24.97
C MET A 158 -13.77 -8.56 -25.52
N GLY A 159 -13.60 -9.79 -24.99
CA GLY A 159 -12.48 -10.66 -25.35
C GLY A 159 -11.12 -10.19 -24.81
N VAL A 160 -11.12 -9.18 -23.92
CA VAL A 160 -9.94 -8.70 -23.20
C VAL A 160 -9.71 -9.60 -21.97
N TYR A 161 -8.44 -9.81 -21.60
CA TYR A 161 -8.05 -10.71 -20.52
C TYR A 161 -7.06 -9.97 -19.62
N CYS A 162 -7.44 -9.80 -18.36
CA CYS A 162 -6.59 -9.22 -17.32
C CYS A 162 -6.05 -10.35 -16.42
N SER A 163 -4.78 -10.28 -16.02
CA SER A 163 -4.18 -11.24 -15.08
C SER A 163 -3.39 -10.56 -13.97
N THR A 164 -3.63 -11.00 -12.72
CA THR A 164 -2.85 -10.57 -11.55
C THR A 164 -1.65 -11.44 -11.26
N PHE A 165 -0.51 -10.81 -10.97
CA PHE A 165 0.73 -11.44 -10.52
C PHE A 165 1.18 -10.82 -9.19
N ILE A 166 0.92 -11.55 -8.11
CA ILE A 166 1.14 -11.09 -6.74
C ILE A 166 1.87 -12.13 -5.90
N GLY A 167 2.71 -11.65 -4.97
CA GLY A 167 3.43 -12.52 -4.05
C GLY A 167 2.51 -13.43 -3.22
N GLY A 168 3.03 -14.52 -2.66
CA GLY A 168 2.29 -15.43 -1.79
C GLY A 168 1.28 -16.35 -2.51
N THR A 169 1.20 -16.27 -3.84
CA THR A 169 0.53 -17.28 -4.68
C THR A 169 1.57 -18.27 -5.25
N PRO A 170 1.21 -19.54 -5.51
CA PRO A 170 2.13 -20.53 -6.08
C PRO A 170 2.64 -20.10 -7.46
N ILE A 171 3.97 -20.08 -7.64
CA ILE A 171 4.61 -19.61 -8.87
C ILE A 171 4.12 -20.37 -10.11
N ASN A 172 3.87 -21.67 -10.00
CA ASN A 172 3.38 -22.50 -11.11
C ASN A 172 2.03 -22.03 -11.66
N ARG A 173 1.16 -21.44 -10.82
CA ARG A 173 -0.10 -20.85 -11.29
C ARG A 173 0.14 -19.60 -12.12
N ASP A 174 1.10 -18.78 -11.73
CA ASP A 174 1.48 -17.58 -12.49
C ASP A 174 2.10 -17.96 -13.84
N LEU A 175 2.98 -18.98 -13.87
CA LEU A 175 3.54 -19.50 -15.12
C LEU A 175 2.45 -20.03 -16.07
N GLN A 176 1.43 -20.70 -15.54
CA GLN A 176 0.28 -21.14 -16.36
C GLN A 176 -0.55 -19.97 -16.88
N LYS A 177 -0.76 -18.92 -16.07
CA LYS A 177 -1.46 -17.71 -16.53
C LYS A 177 -0.68 -16.99 -17.63
N LEU A 178 0.64 -16.87 -17.51
CA LEU A 178 1.50 -16.21 -18.50
C LEU A 178 1.47 -16.89 -19.87
N ARG A 179 1.21 -18.21 -19.93
CA ARG A 179 1.04 -18.95 -21.19
C ARG A 179 -0.27 -18.64 -21.92
N LYS A 180 -1.24 -18.02 -21.24
CA LYS A 180 -2.51 -17.60 -21.84
C LYS A 180 -2.37 -16.19 -22.43
N LYS A 181 -3.37 -15.76 -23.23
CA LYS A 181 -3.45 -14.38 -23.70
C LYS A 181 -3.69 -13.46 -22.50
N ASN A 182 -2.78 -12.52 -22.28
CA ASN A 182 -2.90 -11.47 -21.26
C ASN A 182 -2.75 -10.13 -21.96
N HIS A 183 -3.81 -9.33 -21.99
CA HIS A 183 -3.81 -8.00 -22.59
C HIS A 183 -3.39 -6.95 -21.55
N ILE A 184 -3.86 -7.12 -20.31
CA ILE A 184 -3.54 -6.27 -19.16
C ILE A 184 -2.89 -7.13 -18.09
N ILE A 185 -1.67 -6.76 -17.68
CA ILE A 185 -0.94 -7.40 -16.59
C ILE A 185 -1.07 -6.49 -15.37
N ILE A 186 -1.58 -7.02 -14.26
CA ILE A 186 -1.68 -6.29 -12.99
C ILE A 186 -0.73 -6.96 -12.01
N GLY A 187 0.11 -6.23 -11.29
CA GLY A 187 1.03 -6.89 -10.39
C GLY A 187 1.69 -6.01 -9.34
N THR A 188 2.25 -6.68 -8.34
CA THR A 188 3.12 -6.04 -7.34
C THR A 188 4.58 -6.12 -7.79
N PRO A 189 5.42 -5.09 -7.55
CA PRO A 189 6.79 -5.01 -8.07
C PRO A 189 7.62 -6.28 -7.84
N GLY A 190 7.69 -6.76 -6.59
CA GLY A 190 8.51 -7.93 -6.26
C GLY A 190 8.12 -9.22 -6.99
N ARG A 191 6.82 -9.46 -7.27
CA ARG A 191 6.40 -10.67 -8.02
C ARG A 191 6.70 -10.52 -9.52
N LEU A 192 6.55 -9.33 -10.08
CA LEU A 192 6.88 -9.10 -11.49
C LEU A 192 8.37 -9.27 -11.73
N LEU A 193 9.22 -8.74 -10.84
CA LEU A 193 10.67 -8.94 -10.90
C LEU A 193 11.07 -10.42 -10.76
N ASP A 194 10.45 -11.18 -9.87
CA ASP A 194 10.66 -12.64 -9.76
C ASP A 194 10.29 -13.37 -11.06
N LEU A 195 9.20 -12.98 -11.73
CA LEU A 195 8.81 -13.57 -13.01
C LEU A 195 9.74 -13.16 -14.17
N MET A 196 10.23 -11.92 -14.16
CA MET A 196 11.19 -11.41 -15.14
C MET A 196 12.56 -12.07 -14.99
N SER A 197 13.08 -12.21 -13.75
CA SER A 197 14.38 -12.85 -13.50
C SER A 197 14.41 -14.33 -13.90
N ARG A 198 13.25 -14.99 -13.87
CA ARG A 198 13.05 -16.36 -14.39
C ARG A 198 12.90 -16.43 -15.91
N GLY A 199 12.94 -15.31 -16.62
CA GLY A 199 12.67 -15.24 -18.06
C GLY A 199 11.23 -15.60 -18.46
N SER A 200 10.31 -15.67 -17.49
CA SER A 200 8.93 -16.10 -17.72
C SER A 200 8.01 -14.97 -18.13
N LEU A 201 8.34 -13.74 -17.72
CA LEU A 201 7.62 -12.51 -18.08
C LEU A 201 8.52 -11.61 -18.91
N ASN A 202 8.06 -11.26 -20.11
CA ASN A 202 8.73 -10.31 -20.99
C ASN A 202 7.86 -9.06 -21.15
N LEU A 203 8.40 -7.90 -20.78
CA LEU A 203 7.72 -6.60 -20.82
C LEU A 203 8.10 -5.76 -22.05
N SER A 204 8.90 -6.28 -22.98
CA SER A 204 9.44 -5.51 -24.10
C SER A 204 8.38 -4.99 -25.06
N LYS A 205 7.20 -5.60 -25.09
CA LYS A 205 6.05 -5.23 -25.94
C LYS A 205 4.98 -4.42 -25.21
N VAL A 206 5.19 -4.08 -23.94
CA VAL A 206 4.23 -3.28 -23.17
C VAL A 206 4.33 -1.83 -23.60
N HIS A 207 3.19 -1.26 -23.99
CA HIS A 207 3.07 0.10 -24.50
C HIS A 207 2.58 1.09 -23.44
N THR A 208 1.75 0.62 -22.51
CA THR A 208 1.15 1.46 -21.48
C THR A 208 1.58 1.02 -20.09
N LEU A 209 2.05 1.96 -19.27
CA LEU A 209 2.36 1.75 -17.86
C LEU A 209 1.39 2.55 -16.99
N VAL A 210 0.82 1.91 -15.97
CA VAL A 210 0.10 2.56 -14.89
C VAL A 210 0.84 2.32 -13.58
N LEU A 211 1.09 3.37 -12.83
CA LEU A 211 1.62 3.35 -11.46
C LEU A 211 0.53 3.86 -10.52
N ASP A 212 -0.20 2.96 -9.86
CA ASP A 212 -1.27 3.34 -8.93
C ASP A 212 -0.81 3.30 -7.47
N GLU A 213 -1.26 4.28 -6.69
CA GLU A 213 -0.76 4.58 -5.33
C GLU A 213 0.77 4.73 -5.28
N PHE A 214 1.30 5.61 -6.14
CA PHE A 214 2.74 5.82 -6.30
C PHE A 214 3.44 6.30 -5.02
N ASP A 215 2.84 7.27 -4.31
CA ASP A 215 3.24 7.67 -2.96
C ASP A 215 3.53 6.47 -2.05
N ARG A 216 2.62 5.48 -2.06
CA ARG A 216 2.78 4.27 -1.24
C ARG A 216 3.88 3.34 -1.74
N MET A 217 4.12 3.27 -3.04
CA MET A 217 5.25 2.51 -3.56
C MET A 217 6.58 3.09 -3.05
N LEU A 218 6.69 4.41 -2.97
CA LEU A 218 7.87 5.08 -2.42
C LEU A 218 8.03 4.81 -0.92
N ASP A 219 6.95 4.95 -0.15
CA ASP A 219 6.93 4.65 1.28
C ASP A 219 7.36 3.20 1.60
N MET A 220 7.07 2.28 0.69
CA MET A 220 7.43 0.86 0.82
C MET A 220 8.83 0.55 0.29
N GLY A 221 9.55 1.55 -0.22
CA GLY A 221 10.90 1.39 -0.76
C GLY A 221 10.94 0.71 -2.12
N PHE A 222 9.83 0.65 -2.86
CA PHE A 222 9.76 -0.03 -4.15
C PHE A 222 10.37 0.77 -5.31
N ILE A 223 10.91 1.96 -5.08
CA ILE A 223 11.41 2.81 -6.17
C ILE A 223 12.47 2.13 -7.04
N HIS A 224 13.37 1.33 -6.44
CA HIS A 224 14.36 0.58 -7.20
C HIS A 224 13.72 -0.50 -8.07
N ASP A 225 12.72 -1.20 -7.53
CA ASP A 225 11.97 -2.24 -8.22
C ASP A 225 11.17 -1.66 -9.39
N VAL A 226 10.47 -0.54 -9.15
CA VAL A 226 9.73 0.22 -10.16
C VAL A 226 10.67 0.62 -11.29
N ASN A 227 11.81 1.25 -10.98
CA ASN A 227 12.78 1.68 -11.99
C ASN A 227 13.32 0.50 -12.82
N THR A 228 13.52 -0.67 -12.20
CA THR A 228 13.96 -1.88 -12.91
C THR A 228 12.89 -2.38 -13.89
N ILE A 229 11.63 -2.39 -13.47
CA ILE A 229 10.49 -2.77 -14.32
C ILE A 229 10.33 -1.79 -15.49
N VAL A 230 10.39 -0.48 -15.21
CA VAL A 230 10.27 0.60 -16.20
C VAL A 230 11.37 0.49 -17.28
N LYS A 231 12.60 0.16 -16.90
CA LYS A 231 13.71 -0.05 -17.84
C LYS A 231 13.52 -1.27 -18.74
N ALA A 232 12.75 -2.27 -18.30
CA ALA A 232 12.44 -3.46 -19.10
C ALA A 232 11.30 -3.25 -20.10
N MET A 233 10.78 -2.01 -20.23
CA MET A 233 9.69 -1.63 -21.13
C MET A 233 10.15 -0.63 -22.22
N PRO A 234 11.05 -1.02 -23.15
CA PRO A 234 11.55 -0.13 -24.19
C PRO A 234 10.47 0.36 -25.17
N SER A 235 9.38 -0.39 -25.36
CA SER A 235 8.27 0.01 -26.26
C SER A 235 7.20 0.86 -25.58
N ARG A 236 7.42 1.29 -24.32
CA ARG A 236 6.48 2.12 -23.57
C ARG A 236 6.28 3.45 -24.31
N LYS A 237 5.02 3.77 -24.61
CA LYS A 237 4.60 5.02 -25.25
C LYS A 237 3.82 5.94 -24.32
N GLN A 238 3.17 5.37 -23.30
CA GLN A 238 2.31 6.12 -22.40
C GLN A 238 2.51 5.66 -20.95
N THR A 239 2.56 6.61 -20.04
CA THR A 239 2.69 6.41 -18.59
C THR A 239 1.62 7.21 -17.86
N MET A 240 0.89 6.54 -16.98
CA MET A 240 -0.09 7.16 -16.09
C MET A 240 0.32 6.91 -14.64
N LEU A 241 0.46 7.98 -13.87
CA LEU A 241 0.86 7.92 -12.47
C LEU A 241 -0.26 8.48 -11.61
N PHE A 242 -0.74 7.67 -10.68
CA PHE A 242 -1.78 8.04 -9.74
C PHE A 242 -1.25 8.04 -8.31
N SER A 243 -1.48 9.14 -7.61
CA SER A 243 -1.04 9.33 -6.23
C SER A 243 -2.12 10.03 -5.41
N ALA A 244 -2.15 9.79 -4.09
CA ALA A 244 -3.03 10.55 -3.21
C ALA A 244 -2.40 11.89 -2.79
N THR A 245 -1.08 12.00 -2.85
CA THR A 245 -0.32 13.18 -2.44
C THR A 245 0.72 13.55 -3.50
N LEU A 246 1.23 14.78 -3.42
CA LEU A 246 2.40 15.22 -4.18
C LEU A 246 3.35 15.86 -3.16
N ASP A 247 4.45 15.18 -2.85
CA ASP A 247 5.51 15.69 -1.99
C ASP A 247 6.79 15.94 -2.79
N LEU A 248 7.71 16.73 -2.23
CA LEU A 248 8.97 17.10 -2.90
C LEU A 248 9.83 15.87 -3.27
N LYS A 249 9.69 14.75 -2.54
CA LYS A 249 10.40 13.50 -2.82
C LYS A 249 9.86 12.81 -4.07
N GLN A 250 8.58 12.99 -4.38
CA GLN A 250 7.95 12.45 -5.58
C GLN A 250 8.28 13.26 -6.83
N GLU A 251 8.44 14.58 -6.74
CA GLU A 251 8.54 15.45 -7.93
C GLU A 251 9.64 15.05 -8.91
N SER A 252 10.86 14.77 -8.42
CA SER A 252 11.96 14.36 -9.30
C SER A 252 11.66 13.01 -9.96
N LEU A 253 11.13 12.06 -9.21
CA LEU A 253 10.79 10.72 -9.69
C LEU A 253 9.64 10.76 -10.71
N ILE A 254 8.64 11.62 -10.48
CA ILE A 254 7.54 11.82 -11.43
C ILE A 254 8.08 12.36 -12.75
N ARG A 255 8.99 13.35 -12.71
CA ARG A 255 9.62 13.91 -13.91
C ARG A 255 10.48 12.89 -14.67
N ASP A 256 11.08 11.93 -13.97
CA ASP A 256 11.85 10.85 -14.60
C ASP A 256 10.95 9.78 -15.24
N LEU A 257 9.70 9.64 -14.76
CA LEU A 257 8.76 8.61 -15.19
C LEU A 257 7.77 9.08 -16.26
N LEU A 258 7.42 10.37 -16.26
CA LEU A 258 6.43 10.98 -17.15
C LEU A 258 7.08 11.96 -18.14
N MET A 259 6.56 12.03 -19.37
CA MET A 259 7.02 12.94 -20.42
C MET A 259 5.87 13.81 -20.92
N ASN A 260 6.01 15.15 -20.88
CA ASN A 260 5.01 16.12 -21.35
C ASN A 260 3.56 15.79 -20.89
N TYR A 261 3.40 15.51 -19.60
CA TYR A 261 2.17 14.93 -19.05
C TYR A 261 1.10 15.96 -18.69
N VAL A 262 -0.15 15.53 -18.74
CA VAL A 262 -1.31 16.28 -18.23
C VAL A 262 -1.46 16.01 -16.73
N THR A 263 -1.63 17.07 -15.94
CA THR A 263 -1.91 16.95 -14.50
C THR A 263 -3.40 17.10 -14.25
N VAL A 264 -4.01 16.07 -13.67
CA VAL A 264 -5.39 16.12 -13.17
C VAL A 264 -5.35 16.05 -11.65
N GLN A 265 -5.58 17.19 -11.02
CA GLN A 265 -5.64 17.28 -9.57
C GLN A 265 -7.09 17.47 -9.12
N ILE A 266 -7.57 16.54 -8.31
CA ILE A 266 -8.87 16.67 -7.67
C ILE A 266 -8.65 17.35 -6.33
N SER A 267 -9.15 18.59 -6.24
CA SER A 267 -9.23 19.33 -5.00
C SER A 267 -10.19 18.60 -4.08
N SER A 268 -9.70 17.69 -3.26
CA SER A 268 -10.51 17.18 -2.16
C SER A 268 -10.85 18.37 -1.28
N GLY A 269 -12.13 18.80 -1.31
CA GLY A 269 -12.71 19.63 -0.27
C GLY A 269 -12.39 18.97 1.05
N THR A 270 -11.34 19.46 1.69
CA THR A 270 -10.67 18.91 2.87
C THR A 270 -10.14 17.46 2.75
N SER A 271 -8.95 17.22 3.29
CA SER A 271 -8.35 15.88 3.45
C SER A 271 -9.37 14.87 3.99
N SER A 272 -9.27 13.58 3.64
CA SER A 272 -10.19 12.53 4.14
C SER A 272 -10.34 12.51 5.67
N SER A 273 -9.37 13.10 6.39
CA SER A 273 -9.41 13.31 7.84
C SER A 273 -10.50 14.28 8.33
N SER A 274 -11.02 15.15 7.47
CA SER A 274 -12.05 16.14 7.83
C SER A 274 -13.40 15.52 8.20
N ASN A 275 -13.77 14.43 7.54
CA ASN A 275 -14.99 13.66 7.80
C ASN A 275 -14.78 12.58 8.88
N VAL A 276 -13.66 12.63 9.58
CA VAL A 276 -13.33 11.70 10.67
C VAL A 276 -13.26 12.49 11.97
N ASP A 277 -14.09 12.10 12.96
CA ASP A 277 -13.97 12.60 14.32
C ASP A 277 -12.80 11.89 14.99
N GLN A 278 -11.78 12.65 15.34
CA GLN A 278 -10.52 12.14 15.86
C GLN A 278 -10.41 12.50 17.34
N ASP A 279 -10.17 11.49 18.16
CA ASP A 279 -10.01 11.66 19.59
C ASP A 279 -8.94 10.75 20.17
N VAL A 280 -8.50 11.07 21.38
CA VAL A 280 -7.51 10.30 22.13
C VAL A 280 -8.14 9.59 23.31
N ILE A 281 -7.69 8.36 23.53
CA ILE A 281 -7.99 7.60 24.75
C ILE A 281 -6.73 7.58 25.59
N LYS A 282 -6.73 8.39 26.65
CA LYS A 282 -5.66 8.44 27.63
C LYS A 282 -5.75 7.21 28.53
N ILE A 283 -4.67 6.45 28.60
CA ILE A 283 -4.52 5.33 29.53
C ILE A 283 -3.77 5.83 30.74
N THR A 284 -4.44 5.92 31.88
CA THR A 284 -3.80 6.35 33.12
C THR A 284 -2.89 5.24 33.67
N GLU A 285 -1.95 5.62 34.53
CA GLU A 285 -1.08 4.66 35.21
C GLU A 285 -1.91 3.59 35.95
N GLY A 286 -1.53 2.32 35.79
CA GLY A 286 -2.24 1.17 36.35
C GLY A 286 -3.50 0.70 35.57
N GLN A 287 -3.98 1.46 34.58
CA GLN A 287 -5.15 1.07 33.79
C GLN A 287 -4.78 0.04 32.70
N ASP A 288 -5.52 -1.08 32.65
CA ASP A 288 -5.33 -2.06 31.57
C ASP A 288 -5.96 -1.56 30.27
N LYS A 289 -5.11 -1.11 29.36
CA LYS A 289 -5.46 -0.71 28.00
C LYS A 289 -6.31 -1.73 27.25
N PHE A 290 -6.10 -3.03 27.47
CA PHE A 290 -6.89 -4.08 26.82
C PHE A 290 -8.32 -4.13 27.37
N PHE A 291 -8.50 -3.89 28.67
CA PHE A 291 -9.82 -3.82 29.29
C PHE A 291 -10.62 -2.62 28.77
N VAL A 292 -9.96 -1.46 28.61
CA VAL A 292 -10.58 -0.27 28.00
C VAL A 292 -11.05 -0.58 26.58
N LEU A 293 -10.20 -1.20 25.75
CA LEU A 293 -10.58 -1.65 24.41
C LEU A 293 -11.82 -2.56 24.44
N CYS A 294 -11.86 -3.55 25.34
CA CYS A 294 -12.99 -4.46 25.43
C CYS A 294 -14.30 -3.77 25.80
N ASN A 295 -14.26 -2.71 26.61
CA ASN A 295 -15.46 -1.95 26.96
C ASN A 295 -15.98 -1.13 25.78
N LEU A 296 -15.10 -0.49 25.00
CA LEU A 296 -15.50 0.20 23.77
C LEU A 296 -16.22 -0.74 22.81
N MET A 297 -15.71 -1.97 22.65
CA MET A 297 -16.31 -2.94 21.70
C MET A 297 -17.71 -3.43 22.10
N LYS A 298 -18.19 -3.11 23.31
CA LYS A 298 -19.56 -3.43 23.75
C LYS A 298 -20.56 -2.35 23.36
N GLU A 299 -20.09 -1.15 23.02
CA GLU A 299 -20.97 -0.05 22.62
C GLU A 299 -21.47 -0.28 21.18
N ASP A 300 -22.75 0.02 20.94
CA ASP A 300 -23.44 -0.29 19.68
C ASP A 300 -22.82 0.40 18.45
N GLU A 301 -22.09 1.50 18.65
CA GLU A 301 -21.47 2.23 17.54
C GLU A 301 -20.25 1.50 16.92
N PHE A 302 -19.63 0.57 17.64
CA PHE A 302 -18.44 -0.18 17.20
C PHE A 302 -18.78 -1.40 16.36
N THR A 303 -19.55 -1.22 15.30
CA THR A 303 -20.08 -2.31 14.46
C THR A 303 -19.02 -2.94 13.53
N LYS A 304 -18.15 -2.12 12.95
CA LYS A 304 -17.07 -2.54 12.03
C LYS A 304 -15.81 -1.72 12.34
N VAL A 305 -14.82 -2.36 12.94
CA VAL A 305 -13.65 -1.68 13.54
C VAL A 305 -12.35 -2.18 12.93
N ILE A 306 -11.48 -1.26 12.49
CA ILE A 306 -10.10 -1.58 12.15
C ILE A 306 -9.20 -1.18 13.30
N LEU A 307 -8.46 -2.14 13.84
CA LEU A 307 -7.58 -1.97 14.99
C LEU A 307 -6.11 -2.06 14.55
N PHE A 308 -5.40 -0.94 14.62
CA PHE A 308 -4.00 -0.85 14.22
C PHE A 308 -3.05 -1.14 15.36
N GLU A 309 -2.09 -2.02 15.06
CA GLU A 309 -1.02 -2.39 15.98
C GLU A 309 0.32 -2.52 15.24
N GLU A 310 1.42 -2.26 15.93
CA GLU A 310 2.72 -2.00 15.32
C GLU A 310 3.31 -3.21 14.60
N THR A 311 3.29 -4.37 15.25
CA THR A 311 3.99 -5.57 14.74
C THR A 311 3.05 -6.75 14.54
N LYS A 312 3.38 -7.60 13.56
CA LYS A 312 2.65 -8.84 13.25
C LYS A 312 2.41 -9.73 14.48
N HIS A 313 3.40 -9.81 15.38
CA HIS A 313 3.29 -10.61 16.59
C HIS A 313 2.32 -10.00 17.60
N ARG A 314 2.32 -8.66 17.73
CA ARG A 314 1.38 -7.94 18.60
C ARG A 314 -0.04 -8.01 18.03
N VAL A 315 -0.21 -7.89 16.70
CA VAL A 315 -1.49 -8.12 15.99
C VAL A 315 -2.05 -9.51 16.30
N ASP A 316 -1.24 -10.57 16.13
CA ASP A 316 -1.67 -11.95 16.42
C ASP A 316 -2.03 -12.15 17.90
N ARG A 317 -1.22 -11.60 18.82
CA ARG A 317 -1.49 -11.68 20.26
C ARG A 317 -2.78 -10.96 20.63
N LEU A 318 -3.00 -9.77 20.10
CA LEU A 318 -4.16 -8.93 20.40
C LEU A 318 -5.46 -9.60 19.92
N SER A 319 -5.49 -10.10 18.68
CA SER A 319 -6.67 -10.83 18.18
C SER A 319 -6.95 -12.11 18.96
N LYS A 320 -5.92 -12.84 19.41
CA LYS A 320 -6.12 -13.99 20.30
C LYS A 320 -6.74 -13.57 21.64
N LYS A 321 -6.31 -12.46 22.24
CA LYS A 321 -6.90 -11.95 23.48
C LYS A 321 -8.36 -11.51 23.26
N LEU A 322 -8.66 -10.80 22.17
CA LEU A 322 -10.02 -10.37 21.82
C LEU A 322 -10.97 -11.57 21.65
N ASN A 323 -10.56 -12.58 20.88
CA ASN A 323 -11.37 -13.78 20.67
C ASN A 323 -11.59 -14.57 21.99
N LYS A 324 -10.59 -14.62 22.89
CA LYS A 324 -10.75 -15.21 24.23
C LYS A 324 -11.74 -14.42 25.10
N ALA A 325 -11.85 -13.11 24.89
CA ALA A 325 -12.82 -12.25 25.56
C ALA A 325 -14.22 -12.26 24.91
N GLY A 326 -14.46 -13.14 23.92
CA GLY A 326 -15.74 -13.25 23.22
C GLY A 326 -15.93 -12.26 22.07
N ILE A 327 -14.94 -11.41 21.78
CA ILE A 327 -15.02 -10.39 20.73
C ILE A 327 -14.43 -10.95 19.44
N LYS A 328 -15.28 -11.16 18.43
CA LYS A 328 -14.90 -11.76 17.15
C LYS A 328 -13.92 -10.86 16.40
N SER A 329 -12.68 -11.31 16.28
CA SER A 329 -11.63 -10.58 15.56
C SER A 329 -10.86 -11.48 14.60
N ILE A 330 -10.38 -10.87 13.51
CA ILE A 330 -9.48 -11.52 12.55
C ILE A 330 -8.26 -10.63 12.29
N VAL A 331 -7.18 -11.22 11.79
CA VAL A 331 -5.88 -10.56 11.62
C VAL A 331 -5.50 -10.40 10.16
N ILE A 332 -4.87 -9.29 9.81
CA ILE A 332 -4.21 -9.09 8.52
C ILE A 332 -2.82 -8.47 8.69
N HIS A 333 -1.78 -9.18 8.23
CA HIS A 333 -0.40 -8.72 8.23
C HIS A 333 0.40 -9.42 7.12
N GLY A 334 1.59 -8.91 6.76
CA GLY A 334 2.38 -9.43 5.63
C GLY A 334 2.75 -10.93 5.72
N ASN A 335 2.87 -11.49 6.93
CA ASN A 335 3.15 -12.92 7.13
C ASN A 335 1.93 -13.85 6.98
N LYS A 336 0.70 -13.35 6.76
CA LYS A 336 -0.45 -14.22 6.49
C LYS A 336 -0.41 -14.70 5.03
N SER A 337 -0.85 -15.95 4.81
CA SER A 337 -1.00 -16.48 3.45
C SER A 337 -2.04 -15.65 2.68
N GLN A 338 -1.92 -15.59 1.35
CA GLN A 338 -2.84 -14.77 0.56
C GLN A 338 -4.30 -15.20 0.74
N ASN A 339 -4.55 -16.51 0.80
CA ASN A 339 -5.89 -17.04 1.04
C ASN A 339 -6.44 -16.62 2.41
N ALA A 340 -5.60 -16.58 3.45
CA ALA A 340 -6.00 -16.11 4.77
C ALA A 340 -6.33 -14.61 4.76
N ARG A 341 -5.56 -13.79 4.02
CA ARG A 341 -5.83 -12.35 3.88
C ARG A 341 -7.14 -12.10 3.13
N VAL A 342 -7.37 -12.78 2.01
CA VAL A 342 -8.63 -12.69 1.25
C VAL A 342 -9.83 -13.12 2.10
N LYS A 343 -9.69 -14.22 2.84
CA LYS A 343 -10.73 -14.66 3.79
C LYS A 343 -10.99 -13.61 4.87
N ALA A 344 -9.94 -13.06 5.47
CA ALA A 344 -10.06 -12.04 6.52
C ALA A 344 -10.81 -10.79 6.03
N LEU A 345 -10.47 -10.30 4.83
CA LEU A 345 -11.16 -9.18 4.21
C LEU A 345 -12.63 -9.49 3.95
N LYS A 346 -12.91 -10.65 3.36
CA LYS A 346 -14.29 -11.08 3.06
C LYS A 346 -15.12 -11.26 4.34
N ASP A 347 -14.54 -11.87 5.38
CA ASP A 347 -15.22 -12.10 6.66
C ASP A 347 -15.55 -10.76 7.34
N PHE A 348 -14.64 -9.78 7.27
CA PHE A 348 -14.83 -8.45 7.83
C PHE A 348 -15.82 -7.60 7.00
N GLU A 349 -15.72 -7.63 5.68
CA GLU A 349 -16.62 -6.92 4.77
C GLU A 349 -18.08 -7.35 4.99
N GLN A 350 -18.30 -8.65 5.16
CA GLN A 350 -19.61 -9.26 5.39
C GLN A 350 -20.11 -9.18 6.84
N GLY A 351 -19.37 -8.52 7.74
CA GLY A 351 -19.76 -8.38 9.15
C GLY A 351 -19.71 -9.68 9.95
N ARG A 352 -19.03 -10.74 9.46
CA ARG A 352 -18.88 -12.00 10.21
C ARG A 352 -17.93 -11.87 11.40
N VAL A 353 -17.06 -10.87 11.35
CA VAL A 353 -16.16 -10.46 12.44
C VAL A 353 -16.30 -8.95 12.64
N GLN A 354 -16.28 -8.52 13.91
CA GLN A 354 -16.44 -7.12 14.29
C GLN A 354 -15.13 -6.34 14.10
N ILE A 355 -13.99 -6.99 14.33
CA ILE A 355 -12.67 -6.34 14.37
C ILE A 355 -11.71 -6.96 13.36
N LEU A 356 -11.11 -6.11 12.52
CA LEU A 356 -9.93 -6.43 11.73
C LEU A 356 -8.69 -5.84 12.39
N VAL A 357 -7.84 -6.69 12.96
CA VAL A 357 -6.57 -6.26 13.58
C VAL A 357 -5.46 -6.27 12.52
N ALA A 358 -4.82 -5.13 12.31
CA ALA A 358 -3.90 -4.93 11.19
C ALA A 358 -2.60 -4.21 11.57
N THR A 359 -1.53 -4.50 10.82
CA THR A 359 -0.33 -3.65 10.74
C THR A 359 -0.51 -2.61 9.64
N ASP A 360 0.18 -1.47 9.73
CA ASP A 360 0.17 -0.39 8.72
C ASP A 360 0.32 -0.88 7.28
N VAL A 361 1.38 -1.65 7.03
CA VAL A 361 1.72 -2.16 5.70
C VAL A 361 0.59 -3.01 5.12
N ALA A 362 -0.11 -3.76 5.96
CA ALA A 362 -1.13 -4.69 5.51
C ALA A 362 -2.50 -4.05 5.31
N ALA A 363 -2.74 -2.89 5.91
CA ALA A 363 -3.98 -2.13 5.77
C ALA A 363 -3.97 -1.10 4.65
N ARG A 364 -2.77 -0.73 4.17
CA ARG A 364 -2.61 0.10 2.98
C ARG A 364 -3.29 -0.57 1.78
N GLY A 365 -4.07 0.20 1.04
CA GLY A 365 -4.76 -0.25 -0.17
C GLY A 365 -6.00 -1.09 0.10
N ILE A 366 -6.36 -1.36 1.35
CA ILE A 366 -7.63 -2.02 1.63
C ILE A 366 -8.76 -1.00 1.43
N ASP A 367 -9.67 -1.32 0.51
CA ASP A 367 -10.94 -0.64 0.32
C ASP A 367 -12.06 -1.45 0.99
N ILE A 368 -12.47 -1.04 2.19
CA ILE A 368 -13.62 -1.62 2.90
C ILE A 368 -14.62 -0.51 3.12
N ALA A 369 -15.83 -0.71 2.60
CA ALA A 369 -16.96 0.17 2.86
C ALA A 369 -17.45 0.02 4.30
N ASP A 370 -18.00 1.11 4.83
CA ASP A 370 -18.74 1.14 6.10
C ASP A 370 -17.93 0.76 7.34
N VAL A 371 -16.64 1.12 7.37
CA VAL A 371 -15.86 1.06 8.61
C VAL A 371 -16.35 2.17 9.55
N SER A 372 -16.95 1.79 10.67
CA SER A 372 -17.44 2.72 11.70
C SER A 372 -16.30 3.42 12.44
N HIS A 373 -15.28 2.65 12.82
CA HIS A 373 -14.20 3.09 13.70
C HIS A 373 -12.84 2.62 13.22
N VAL A 374 -11.86 3.51 13.32
CA VAL A 374 -10.44 3.17 13.26
C VAL A 374 -9.86 3.37 14.66
N ILE A 375 -9.17 2.38 15.19
CA ILE A 375 -8.53 2.47 16.51
C ILE A 375 -7.03 2.27 16.34
N ASN A 376 -6.24 3.26 16.73
CA ASN A 376 -4.80 3.15 16.87
C ASN A 376 -4.49 2.58 18.24
N TYR A 377 -4.38 1.24 18.34
CA TYR A 377 -4.01 0.59 19.58
C TYR A 377 -2.56 0.89 19.96
N THR A 378 -1.66 1.03 18.98
CA THR A 378 -0.38 1.72 19.17
C THR A 378 -0.35 2.97 18.32
N ALA A 379 0.02 4.10 18.92
CA ALA A 379 0.13 5.37 18.22
C ALA A 379 1.09 5.25 17.01
N PRO A 380 0.74 5.84 15.86
CA PRO A 380 1.60 5.82 14.68
C PRO A 380 2.90 6.61 14.91
N THR A 381 3.95 6.25 14.18
CA THR A 381 5.26 6.90 14.27
C THR A 381 5.42 8.10 13.34
N SER A 382 4.49 8.32 12.40
CA SER A 382 4.44 9.50 11.52
C SER A 382 3.00 9.96 11.27
N MET A 383 2.81 11.24 10.96
CA MET A 383 1.50 11.78 10.60
C MET A 383 0.97 11.23 9.28
N ASP A 384 1.83 10.88 8.33
CA ASP A 384 1.41 10.23 7.09
C ASP A 384 0.76 8.87 7.38
N SER A 385 1.40 8.06 8.25
CA SER A 385 0.82 6.79 8.70
C SER A 385 -0.52 7.02 9.40
N TYR A 386 -0.60 8.00 10.30
CA TYR A 386 -1.84 8.37 10.97
C TYR A 386 -2.97 8.69 9.98
N ILE A 387 -2.73 9.59 9.03
CA ILE A 387 -3.72 10.00 8.01
C ILE A 387 -4.19 8.79 7.20
N HIS A 388 -3.27 7.90 6.81
CA HIS A 388 -3.62 6.69 6.05
C HIS A 388 -4.45 5.68 6.85
N ARG A 389 -4.20 5.56 8.16
CA ARG A 389 -4.99 4.71 9.07
C ARG A 389 -6.40 5.25 9.20
N ILE A 390 -6.56 6.52 9.55
CA ILE A 390 -7.88 7.12 9.80
C ILE A 390 -8.70 7.24 8.51
N GLY A 391 -8.05 7.38 7.34
CA GLY A 391 -8.71 7.33 6.03
C GLY A 391 -9.31 5.96 5.65
N ARG A 392 -9.26 4.97 6.55
CA ARG A 392 -10.05 3.73 6.40
C ARG A 392 -11.50 3.89 6.85
N THR A 393 -11.85 4.94 7.58
CA THR A 393 -13.23 5.33 7.91
C THR A 393 -13.60 6.66 7.23
N GLY A 394 -14.84 7.12 7.40
CA GLY A 394 -15.30 8.42 6.87
C GLY A 394 -15.44 8.49 5.34
N ARG A 395 -15.71 7.36 4.69
CA ARG A 395 -15.83 7.26 3.22
C ARG A 395 -17.24 7.59 2.74
N ALA A 396 -17.35 8.02 1.48
CA ALA A 396 -18.61 8.30 0.78
C ALA A 396 -19.56 9.24 1.57
N GLY A 397 -19.00 10.32 2.14
CA GLY A 397 -19.77 11.33 2.87
C GLY A 397 -20.24 10.93 4.28
N LYS A 398 -19.97 9.69 4.73
CA LYS A 398 -20.26 9.26 6.10
C LYS A 398 -19.24 9.87 7.08
N VAL A 399 -19.67 10.14 8.30
CA VAL A 399 -18.77 10.51 9.39
C VAL A 399 -18.17 9.25 9.99
N GLY A 400 -16.85 9.17 10.01
CA GLY A 400 -16.09 8.11 10.68
C GLY A 400 -15.58 8.55 12.04
N LYS A 401 -15.17 7.61 12.89
CA LYS A 401 -14.50 7.90 14.16
C LYS A 401 -13.11 7.27 14.19
N ALA A 402 -12.11 8.02 14.64
CA ALA A 402 -10.75 7.56 14.85
C ALA A 402 -10.34 7.78 16.31
N LEU A 403 -9.97 6.71 17.00
CA LEU A 403 -9.56 6.76 18.41
C LEU A 403 -8.10 6.34 18.54
N THR A 404 -7.28 7.17 19.18
CA THR A 404 -5.86 6.88 19.38
C THR A 404 -5.54 6.68 20.85
N PHE A 405 -5.10 5.47 21.20
CA PHE A 405 -4.66 5.22 22.57
C PHE A 405 -3.29 5.86 22.83
N VAL A 406 -3.24 6.74 23.82
CA VAL A 406 -2.03 7.42 24.31
C VAL A 406 -1.80 7.06 25.77
N ALA A 407 -0.54 7.01 26.20
CA ALA A 407 -0.15 6.75 27.59
C ALA A 407 0.17 8.07 28.28
#